data_AF-A0A915N8I1-F1
#
_entry.id   AF-A0A915N8I1-F1
#
_cell.length_a   1.000
_cell.length_b   1.000
_cell.length_c   1.000
_cell.angle_alpha   90.00
_cell.angle_beta   90.00
_cell.angle_gamma   90.00
#
_symmetry.space_group_name_H-M   'P 1'
#
loop_
_entity.id
_entity.type
_entity.pdbx_description
1 polymer ?
#
loop_
_entity_poly.entity_id
_entity_poly.type
_entity_poly.pdbx_seq_one_letter_code
_entity_poly.pdbx_strand_id
1 'polypeptide(L)'
;MRVEVYRQKFKLLPSSFKSNNASNGENIYGIIRAFRASPVEAILLAVPTTNQLYWSRDLVFLFVDGGTTQSADIWLSAYHGQQQKEGIELIDDELEAHGGTFIGAFGLDIDGSDFENVEVLHGMINGKLPNMDLFDLAVLLTEKAGAIPTVHKITRARNHFNFRGAANTFLNGIISLSFNELEPFTAIYGRYGINAVTLRANKKHSGPISIDLSDIVKIIEGGMRSLNNLLEKFHHSYLLYLIIHPHRFVPAAFYMPLFGLIVAPMFLPTGSHYLLV
;
A
#
# COMPACT_ATOMS: atom_id res chain seq x y z
N MET A 1 4.93 17.24 11.51
CA MET A 1 6.37 16.90 11.34
C MET A 1 6.80 17.47 10.00
N ARG A 2 7.82 18.35 9.97
CA ARG A 2 8.29 19.01 8.73
C ARG A 2 9.64 18.42 8.33
N VAL A 3 9.78 18.03 7.07
CA VAL A 3 11.04 17.59 6.47
C VAL A 3 11.56 18.72 5.59
N GLU A 4 12.76 19.22 5.88
CA GLU A 4 13.41 20.30 5.13
C GLU A 4 14.63 19.72 4.39
N VAL A 5 14.73 19.93 3.08
CA VAL A 5 15.85 19.41 2.26
C VAL A 5 16.75 20.56 1.82
N TYR A 6 18.06 20.39 1.99
CA TYR A 6 19.07 21.40 1.70
C TYR A 6 20.22 20.83 0.88
N ARG A 7 20.96 21.73 0.22
CA ARG A 7 22.10 21.42 -0.64
C ARG A 7 23.31 22.27 -0.24
N GLN A 8 24.45 21.63 -0.04
CA GLN A 8 25.72 22.29 0.25
C GLN A 8 26.72 21.96 -0.85
N LYS A 9 27.06 22.95 -1.67
CA LYS A 9 28.12 22.83 -2.69
C LYS A 9 29.48 23.07 -2.05
N PHE A 10 30.46 22.25 -2.42
CA PHE A 10 31.84 22.39 -1.95
C PHE A 10 32.83 22.13 -3.07
N LYS A 11 34.07 22.58 -2.86
CA LYS A 11 35.19 22.35 -3.76
C LYS A 11 36.34 21.78 -2.95
N LEU A 12 36.77 20.56 -3.30
CA LEU A 12 37.93 19.95 -2.67
C LEU A 12 39.18 20.61 -3.22
N LEU A 13 39.96 21.21 -2.32
CA LEU A 13 41.27 21.73 -2.64
C LEU A 13 42.27 20.56 -2.73
N PRO A 14 43.23 20.62 -3.65
CA PRO A 14 44.23 19.58 -3.77
C PRO A 14 45.05 19.44 -2.48
N SER A 15 45.24 18.20 -2.03
CA SER A 15 46.01 17.87 -0.83
C SER A 15 47.53 18.10 -0.99
N SER A 16 47.99 18.34 -2.23
CA SER A 16 49.39 18.61 -2.55
C SER A 16 49.50 19.65 -3.66
N PHE A 17 50.47 20.57 -3.54
CA PHE A 17 50.78 21.64 -4.50
C PHE A 17 51.08 21.14 -5.93
N LYS A 18 51.34 19.83 -6.11
CA LYS A 18 51.60 19.19 -7.42
C LYS A 18 50.35 18.62 -8.11
N SER A 19 49.21 18.58 -7.45
CA SER A 19 47.96 18.06 -8.03
C SER A 19 47.03 19.21 -8.38
N ASN A 20 46.72 19.39 -9.67
CA ASN A 20 45.80 20.44 -10.14
C ASN A 20 44.32 20.00 -10.14
N ASN A 21 44.00 18.84 -9.57
CA ASN A 21 42.66 18.29 -9.64
C ASN A 21 41.82 18.78 -8.45
N ALA A 22 41.22 19.97 -8.60
CA ALA A 22 40.14 20.39 -7.72
C ALA A 22 38.83 19.74 -8.18
N SER A 23 38.22 18.90 -7.33
CA SER A 23 36.93 18.28 -7.61
C SER A 23 35.81 19.05 -6.91
N ASN A 24 34.81 19.46 -7.67
CA ASN A 24 33.58 19.99 -7.10
C ASN A 24 32.70 18.83 -6.59
N GLY A 25 31.98 19.07 -5.51
CA GLY A 25 31.02 18.14 -4.94
C GLY A 25 29.80 18.86 -4.38
N GLU A 26 28.75 18.09 -4.12
CA GLU A 26 27.52 18.58 -3.51
C GLU A 26 27.05 17.57 -2.47
N ASN A 27 26.83 18.04 -1.24
CA ASN A 27 26.17 17.28 -0.20
C ASN A 27 24.67 17.63 -0.21
N ILE A 28 23.82 16.61 -0.11
CA ILE A 28 22.38 16.77 0.09
C ILE A 28 22.07 16.28 1.51
N TYR A 29 21.36 17.07 2.30
CA TYR A 29 20.95 16.69 3.64
C TYR A 29 19.51 17.09 3.91
N GLY A 30 18.81 16.24 4.67
CA GLY A 30 17.44 16.48 5.12
C GLY A 30 17.40 16.66 6.64
N ILE A 31 16.65 17.64 7.12
CA ILE A 31 16.39 17.85 8.54
C ILE A 31 14.94 17.50 8.84
N ILE A 32 14.76 16.59 9.79
CA ILE A 32 13.45 16.23 10.32
C ILE A 32 13.32 16.87 11.71
N ARG A 33 12.42 17.84 11.87
CA ARG A 33 12.24 18.55 13.14
C ARG A 33 11.39 17.74 14.12
N ALA A 34 11.87 17.58 15.35
CA ALA A 34 11.14 16.91 16.43
C ALA A 34 9.91 17.74 16.86
N PHE A 35 8.84 17.06 17.29
CA PHE A 35 7.55 17.69 17.62
C PHE A 35 7.55 18.51 18.91
N ARG A 36 8.48 18.26 19.84
CA ARG A 36 8.41 18.77 21.22
C ARG A 36 9.70 19.40 21.77
N ALA A 37 10.80 19.38 21.02
CA ALA A 37 12.10 19.85 21.51
C ALA A 37 12.56 21.12 20.78
N SER A 38 13.08 22.07 21.55
CA SER A 38 13.84 23.21 21.00
C SER A 38 15.05 22.66 20.21
N PRO A 39 15.50 23.27 19.10
CA PRO A 39 16.47 22.70 18.16
C PRO A 39 17.92 22.65 18.67
N VAL A 40 18.14 22.35 19.95
CA VAL A 40 19.43 22.45 20.62
C VAL A 40 20.30 21.21 20.36
N GLU A 41 19.68 20.03 20.17
CA GLU A 41 20.38 18.76 19.96
C GLU A 41 19.90 18.07 18.67
N ALA A 42 20.83 17.44 17.95
CA ALA A 42 20.56 16.74 16.69
C ALA A 42 21.33 15.42 16.59
N ILE A 43 20.70 14.42 15.98
CA ILE A 43 21.32 13.12 15.66
C ILE A 43 21.71 13.13 14.17
N LEU A 44 22.97 12.83 13.86
CA LEU A 44 23.50 12.80 12.50
C LEU A 44 23.64 11.36 11.99
N LEU A 45 23.03 11.09 10.83
CA LEU A 45 23.30 9.90 10.03
C LEU A 45 23.90 10.35 8.69
N ALA A 46 25.14 9.93 8.41
CA ALA A 46 25.82 10.23 7.16
C ALA A 46 26.00 8.96 6.33
N VAL A 47 25.60 9.01 5.05
CA VAL A 47 25.69 7.88 4.12
C VAL A 47 26.51 8.30 2.90
N PRO A 48 27.58 7.58 2.52
CA PRO A 48 28.37 7.90 1.34
C PRO A 48 27.60 7.55 0.04
N THR A 49 27.50 8.51 -0.87
CA THR A 49 26.68 8.40 -2.11
C THR A 49 27.42 7.76 -3.28
N THR A 50 28.46 6.97 -3.03
CA THR A 50 29.48 6.65 -4.05
C THR A 50 29.09 5.57 -5.05
N ASN A 51 27.94 4.88 -4.92
CA ASN A 51 27.60 3.79 -5.87
C ASN A 51 26.12 3.34 -5.90
N GLN A 52 25.18 4.10 -5.33
CA GLN A 52 23.85 3.57 -5.00
C GLN A 52 22.72 4.41 -5.61
N LEU A 53 22.62 4.42 -6.93
CA LEU A 53 21.40 4.86 -7.63
C LEU A 53 20.37 3.71 -7.61
N TYR A 54 19.83 3.39 -6.44
CA TYR A 54 18.92 2.22 -6.28
C TYR A 54 17.52 2.44 -6.85
N TRP A 55 17.10 3.70 -7.00
CA TRP A 55 15.73 4.05 -7.36
C TRP A 55 15.71 4.73 -8.73
N SER A 56 14.92 4.19 -9.64
CA SER A 56 14.65 4.74 -10.98
C SER A 56 13.39 5.60 -10.99
N ARG A 57 12.69 5.67 -9.84
CA ARG A 57 11.39 6.31 -9.66
C ARG A 57 11.36 7.15 -8.40
N ASP A 58 10.49 8.15 -8.40
CA ASP A 58 10.22 8.96 -7.21
C ASP A 58 9.56 8.11 -6.14
N LEU A 59 10.11 8.15 -4.93
CA LEU A 59 9.49 7.56 -3.74
C LEU A 59 8.75 8.66 -2.98
N VAL A 60 7.47 8.44 -2.73
CA VAL A 60 6.63 9.39 -1.98
C VAL A 60 6.23 8.76 -0.65
N PHE A 61 6.59 9.44 0.44
CA PHE A 61 6.21 9.06 1.79
C PHE A 61 5.12 10.01 2.28
N LEU A 62 3.91 9.48 2.47
CA LEU A 62 2.78 10.24 2.97
C LEU A 62 2.52 9.91 4.45
N PHE A 63 2.69 10.90 5.32
CA PHE A 63 2.33 10.82 6.72
C PHE A 63 1.00 11.53 6.93
N VAL A 64 -0.07 10.76 7.13
CA VAL A 64 -1.43 11.28 7.18
C VAL A 64 -1.82 11.63 8.61
N ASP A 65 -2.25 12.89 8.81
CA ASP A 65 -2.69 13.35 10.12
C ASP A 65 -3.98 12.67 10.58
N GLY A 66 -4.02 12.30 11.85
CA GLY A 66 -5.08 11.50 12.47
C GLY A 66 -5.23 10.07 11.93
N GLY A 67 -4.39 9.63 10.98
CA GLY A 67 -4.48 8.29 10.39
C GLY A 67 -5.79 8.01 9.66
N THR A 68 -6.55 9.05 9.30
CA THR A 68 -7.89 8.88 8.70
C THR A 68 -7.81 8.77 7.17
N THR A 69 -8.73 8.02 6.58
CA THR A 69 -8.89 7.93 5.12
C THR A 69 -9.29 9.27 4.50
N GLN A 70 -9.98 10.14 5.25
CA GLN A 70 -10.40 11.46 4.81
C GLN A 70 -9.22 12.40 4.62
N SER A 71 -8.30 12.45 5.57
CA SER A 71 -7.06 13.23 5.46
C SER A 71 -6.23 12.80 4.25
N ALA A 72 -6.19 11.49 3.96
CA ALA A 72 -5.54 10.96 2.76
C ALA A 72 -6.28 11.35 1.47
N ASP A 73 -7.63 11.34 1.45
CA ASP A 73 -8.45 11.78 0.31
C ASP A 73 -8.17 13.24 -0.03
N ILE A 74 -8.05 14.11 0.97
CA ILE A 74 -7.73 15.53 0.79
C ILE A 74 -6.39 15.69 0.06
N TRP A 75 -5.33 15.06 0.56
CA TRP A 75 -4.01 15.15 -0.06
C TRP A 75 -3.99 14.57 -1.49
N LEU A 76 -4.66 13.42 -1.70
CA LEU A 76 -4.75 12.80 -3.02
C LEU A 76 -5.55 13.67 -4.00
N SER A 77 -6.65 14.30 -3.57
CA SER A 77 -7.43 15.20 -4.42
C SER A 77 -6.60 16.37 -4.91
N ALA A 78 -5.83 16.98 -4.02
CA ALA A 78 -4.93 18.08 -4.34
C ALA A 78 -3.78 17.61 -5.26
N TYR A 79 -3.19 16.43 -5.01
CA TYR A 79 -2.15 15.84 -5.87
C TYR A 79 -2.64 15.60 -7.31
N HIS A 80 -3.91 15.21 -7.47
CA HIS A 80 -4.53 14.97 -8.78
C HIS A 80 -5.20 16.19 -9.39
N GLY A 81 -5.10 17.38 -8.78
CA GLY A 81 -5.75 18.60 -9.24
C GLY A 81 -7.27 18.50 -9.30
N GLN A 82 -7.88 17.64 -8.49
CA GLN A 82 -9.34 17.47 -8.42
C GLN A 82 -9.95 18.50 -7.48
N GLN A 83 -11.14 19.00 -7.83
CA GLN A 83 -11.87 19.89 -6.94
C GLN A 83 -12.28 19.16 -5.66
N GLN A 84 -12.11 19.85 -4.54
CA GLN A 84 -12.37 19.29 -3.22
C GLN A 84 -13.88 19.16 -2.97
N LYS A 85 -14.25 18.23 -2.08
CA LYS A 85 -15.65 18.04 -1.67
C LYS A 85 -16.13 19.24 -0.86
N GLU A 86 -17.42 19.56 -0.99
CA GLU A 86 -18.09 20.60 -0.19
C GLU A 86 -17.86 20.36 1.33
N GLY A 87 -17.53 21.42 2.06
CA GLY A 87 -17.32 21.39 3.52
C GLY A 87 -15.88 21.21 3.99
N ILE A 88 -14.89 21.22 3.08
CA ILE A 88 -13.46 21.25 3.43
C ILE A 88 -12.89 22.59 2.95
N GLU A 89 -12.25 23.32 3.86
CA GLU A 89 -11.55 24.57 3.56
C GLU A 89 -10.05 24.29 3.64
N LEU A 90 -9.37 24.39 2.49
CA LEU A 90 -7.92 24.32 2.45
C LEU A 90 -7.34 25.68 2.86
N ILE A 91 -6.34 25.63 3.74
CA ILE A 91 -5.60 26.84 4.13
C ILE A 91 -4.67 27.27 2.99
N ASP A 92 -4.15 26.30 2.23
CA ASP A 92 -3.36 26.48 1.01
C ASP A 92 -3.88 25.50 -0.06
N ASP A 93 -4.24 26.03 -1.23
CA ASP A 93 -4.89 25.25 -2.30
C ASP A 93 -3.92 24.44 -3.18
N GLU A 94 -2.63 24.81 -3.23
CA GLU A 94 -1.66 24.22 -4.15
C GLU A 94 -0.52 23.51 -3.40
N LEU A 95 -0.24 22.25 -3.78
CA LEU A 95 0.92 21.53 -3.24
C LEU A 95 2.22 22.19 -3.72
N GLU A 96 3.15 22.40 -2.78
CA GLU A 96 4.50 22.94 -3.08
C GLU A 96 5.25 22.12 -4.14
N ALA A 97 5.00 20.82 -4.21
CA ALA A 97 5.53 19.93 -5.23
C ALA A 97 4.67 18.66 -5.37
N HIS A 98 4.59 18.12 -6.58
CA HIS A 98 4.05 16.78 -6.83
C HIS A 98 5.02 15.96 -7.70
N GLY A 99 4.96 14.64 -7.56
CA GLY A 99 5.76 13.70 -8.37
C GLY A 99 5.07 13.32 -9.67
N GLY A 100 5.58 12.26 -10.30
CA GLY A 100 4.91 11.58 -11.43
C GLY A 100 3.75 10.67 -11.02
N THR A 101 3.10 10.04 -11.99
CA THR A 101 1.98 9.12 -11.72
C THR A 101 2.38 7.94 -10.83
N PHE A 102 1.56 7.65 -9.81
CA PHE A 102 1.76 6.49 -8.96
C PHE A 102 1.53 5.18 -9.70
N ILE A 103 2.45 4.24 -9.51
CA ILE A 103 2.38 2.89 -10.10
C ILE A 103 1.72 1.91 -9.13
N GLY A 104 2.02 2.06 -7.84
CA GLY A 104 1.35 1.38 -6.74
C GLY A 104 1.71 2.01 -5.40
N ALA A 105 1.03 1.59 -4.34
CA ALA A 105 1.24 2.07 -2.99
C ALA A 105 1.17 0.93 -1.97
N PHE A 106 1.93 1.07 -0.88
CA PHE A 106 1.83 0.22 0.29
C PHE A 106 1.36 1.05 1.48
N GLY A 107 0.24 0.67 2.06
CA GLY A 107 -0.26 1.22 3.32
C GLY A 107 0.27 0.45 4.50
N LEU A 108 0.41 1.12 5.64
CA LEU A 108 0.84 0.50 6.88
C LEU A 108 -0.17 0.80 7.98
N ASP A 109 -0.59 -0.25 8.65
CA ASP A 109 -1.44 -0.19 9.84
C ASP A 109 -0.72 -0.98 10.94
N ILE A 110 0.11 -0.27 11.70
CA ILE A 110 1.02 -0.86 12.68
C ILE A 110 0.73 -0.23 14.03
N ASP A 111 0.43 -1.07 15.02
CA ASP A 111 0.24 -0.66 16.39
C ASP A 111 1.11 -1.53 17.31
N GLY A 112 2.13 -0.95 17.95
CA GLY A 112 3.09 -1.64 18.81
C GLY A 112 4.43 -1.95 18.14
N SER A 113 5.21 -2.85 18.75
CA SER A 113 6.54 -3.27 18.28
C SER A 113 6.65 -4.75 17.96
N ASP A 114 5.81 -5.58 18.60
CA ASP A 114 5.90 -7.04 18.57
C ASP A 114 4.62 -7.62 17.95
N PHE A 115 4.77 -8.29 16.81
CA PHE A 115 3.64 -8.76 16.01
C PHE A 115 3.66 -10.28 15.89
N GLU A 116 2.47 -10.88 15.82
CA GLU A 116 2.33 -12.34 15.64
C GLU A 116 2.09 -12.72 14.18
N ASN A 117 1.39 -11.86 13.43
CA ASN A 117 1.11 -12.06 12.02
C ASN A 117 0.97 -10.71 11.32
N VAL A 118 1.05 -10.76 9.99
CA VAL A 118 0.80 -9.61 9.12
C VAL A 118 -0.42 -9.95 8.27
N GLU A 119 -1.48 -9.17 8.43
CA GLU A 119 -2.69 -9.24 7.62
C GLU A 119 -2.53 -8.37 6.37
N VAL A 120 -2.71 -8.97 5.21
CA VAL A 120 -2.66 -8.27 3.92
C VAL A 120 -4.08 -7.85 3.54
N LEU A 121 -4.37 -6.57 3.69
CA LEU A 121 -5.68 -5.98 3.42
C LEU A 121 -5.70 -5.36 2.02
N HIS A 122 -6.68 -5.75 1.21
CA HIS A 122 -6.73 -5.43 -0.22
C HIS A 122 -8.09 -4.93 -0.71
N GLY A 123 -9.01 -4.56 0.19
CA GLY A 123 -10.25 -3.89 -0.20
C GLY A 123 -9.99 -2.47 -0.70
N MET A 124 -10.72 -2.02 -1.71
CA MET A 124 -10.79 -0.61 -2.08
C MET A 124 -12.23 -0.11 -2.05
N ILE A 125 -12.39 1.21 -2.12
CA ILE A 125 -13.71 1.83 -2.16
C ILE A 125 -14.58 1.24 -3.28
N ASN A 126 -15.89 1.12 -3.01
CA ASN A 126 -16.90 0.61 -3.94
C ASN A 126 -16.64 -0.81 -4.45
N GLY A 127 -16.04 -1.68 -3.62
CA GLY A 127 -15.78 -3.08 -3.98
C GLY A 127 -14.72 -3.26 -5.07
N LYS A 128 -13.94 -2.21 -5.36
CA LYS A 128 -12.75 -2.33 -6.21
C LYS A 128 -11.67 -3.15 -5.49
N LEU A 129 -10.79 -3.73 -6.29
CA LEU A 129 -9.64 -4.48 -5.82
C LEU A 129 -8.37 -3.94 -6.47
N PRO A 130 -7.22 -3.97 -5.77
CA PRO A 130 -5.92 -3.75 -6.41
C PRO A 130 -5.64 -4.84 -7.43
N ASN A 131 -4.64 -4.63 -8.25
CA ASN A 131 -4.11 -5.72 -9.07
C ASN A 131 -3.66 -6.91 -8.20
N MET A 132 -4.05 -8.12 -8.61
CA MET A 132 -3.71 -9.39 -7.95
C MET A 132 -2.20 -9.54 -7.70
N ASP A 133 -1.36 -9.15 -8.65
CA ASP A 133 0.10 -9.27 -8.49
C ASP A 133 0.65 -8.47 -7.32
N LEU A 134 0.06 -7.29 -7.04
CA LEU A 134 0.49 -6.46 -5.91
C LEU A 134 0.12 -7.14 -4.60
N PHE A 135 -1.04 -7.79 -4.56
CA PHE A 135 -1.47 -8.59 -3.42
C PHE A 135 -0.58 -9.83 -3.22
N ASP A 136 -0.35 -10.62 -4.26
CA ASP A 136 0.51 -11.81 -4.20
C ASP A 136 1.95 -11.44 -3.81
N LEU A 137 2.47 -10.32 -4.32
CA LEU A 137 3.76 -9.79 -3.91
C LEU A 137 3.78 -9.48 -2.41
N ALA A 138 2.74 -8.85 -1.87
CA ALA A 138 2.66 -8.55 -0.44
C ALA A 138 2.62 -9.83 0.42
N VAL A 139 1.86 -10.85 0.00
CA VAL A 139 1.84 -12.16 0.66
C VAL A 139 3.22 -12.82 0.61
N LEU A 140 3.85 -12.86 -0.57
CA LEU A 140 5.16 -13.47 -0.78
C LEU A 140 6.26 -12.80 0.06
N LEU A 141 6.28 -11.47 0.09
CA LEU A 141 7.26 -10.70 0.87
C LEU A 141 7.07 -10.91 2.37
N THR A 142 5.82 -11.02 2.82
CA THR A 142 5.49 -11.33 4.21
C THR A 142 6.08 -12.67 4.63
N GLU A 143 5.90 -13.72 3.82
CA GLU A 143 6.48 -15.03 4.10
C GLU A 143 8.01 -15.01 4.07
N LYS A 144 8.59 -14.29 3.11
CA LYS A 144 10.03 -14.16 2.99
C LYS A 144 10.66 -13.44 4.19
N ALA A 145 9.92 -12.51 4.81
CA ALA A 145 10.33 -11.86 6.04
C ALA A 145 10.19 -12.76 7.29
N GLY A 146 9.65 -13.98 7.15
CA GLY A 146 9.43 -14.92 8.25
C GLY A 146 8.10 -14.70 8.99
N ALA A 147 7.25 -13.81 8.49
CA ALA A 147 5.93 -13.54 9.04
C ALA A 147 4.87 -14.47 8.44
N ILE A 148 3.82 -14.76 9.21
CA ILE A 148 2.67 -15.52 8.71
C ILE A 148 1.71 -14.53 8.01
N PRO A 149 1.51 -14.62 6.69
CA PRO A 149 0.52 -13.80 6.01
C PRO A 149 -0.89 -14.29 6.37
N THR A 150 -1.76 -13.35 6.70
CA THR A 150 -3.18 -13.61 6.96
C THR A 150 -4.04 -12.75 6.04
N VAL A 151 -5.24 -13.23 5.73
CA VAL A 151 -6.20 -12.56 4.86
C VAL A 151 -7.59 -12.74 5.46
N HIS A 152 -8.40 -11.68 5.50
CA HIS A 152 -9.78 -11.68 6.03
C HIS A 152 -9.91 -12.28 7.44
N LYS A 153 -9.04 -11.86 8.37
CA LYS A 153 -9.01 -12.28 9.79
C LYS A 153 -8.74 -13.77 10.04
N ILE A 154 -8.28 -14.54 9.05
CA ILE A 154 -8.04 -15.97 9.23
C ILE A 154 -6.58 -16.24 9.58
N THR A 155 -6.37 -16.62 10.83
CA THR A 155 -5.09 -16.59 11.55
C THR A 155 -4.12 -17.73 11.20
N ARG A 156 -4.53 -18.76 10.44
CA ARG A 156 -3.63 -19.90 10.16
C ARG A 156 -3.87 -20.51 8.79
N ALA A 157 -2.95 -20.22 7.86
CA ALA A 157 -2.60 -21.18 6.82
C ALA A 157 -1.98 -22.41 7.51
N ARG A 158 -2.81 -23.38 7.93
CA ARG A 158 -2.29 -24.73 8.14
C ARG A 158 -1.79 -25.21 6.78
N ASN A 159 -0.61 -25.85 6.73
CA ASN A 159 0.02 -26.35 5.50
C ASN A 159 -0.86 -27.28 4.62
N HIS A 160 -2.05 -27.66 5.07
CA HIS A 160 -3.01 -28.44 4.30
C HIS A 160 -4.25 -27.62 3.96
N PHE A 161 -4.58 -27.59 2.67
CA PHE A 161 -5.82 -27.01 2.16
C PHE A 161 -7.03 -27.68 2.83
N ASN A 162 -7.74 -26.92 3.66
CA ASN A 162 -8.99 -27.34 4.26
C ASN A 162 -10.14 -26.64 3.54
N PHE A 163 -11.00 -27.41 2.86
CA PHE A 163 -12.15 -26.85 2.13
C PHE A 163 -13.02 -25.97 3.02
N ARG A 164 -13.26 -26.37 4.28
CA ARG A 164 -14.05 -25.57 5.23
C ARG A 164 -13.35 -24.25 5.58
N GLY A 165 -12.02 -24.27 5.72
CA GLY A 165 -11.23 -23.07 5.93
C GLY A 165 -11.29 -22.14 4.72
N ALA A 166 -11.09 -22.68 3.52
CA ALA A 166 -11.17 -21.94 2.26
C ALA A 166 -12.57 -21.32 2.02
N ALA A 167 -13.63 -22.06 2.32
CA ALA A 167 -15.00 -21.56 2.26
C ALA A 167 -15.25 -20.42 3.26
N ASN A 168 -14.73 -20.54 4.48
CA ASN A 168 -14.81 -19.45 5.46
C ASN A 168 -14.03 -18.22 5.00
N THR A 169 -12.81 -18.37 4.45
CA THR A 169 -12.03 -17.25 3.88
C THR A 169 -12.77 -16.57 2.75
N PHE A 170 -13.37 -17.36 1.87
CA PHE A 170 -14.15 -16.88 0.75
C PHE A 170 -15.36 -16.06 1.21
N LEU A 171 -16.15 -16.61 2.13
CA LEU A 171 -17.35 -15.95 2.66
C LEU A 171 -16.98 -14.70 3.46
N ASN A 172 -15.98 -14.77 4.32
CA ASN A 172 -15.47 -13.59 5.04
C ASN A 172 -14.97 -12.53 4.07
N GLY A 173 -14.33 -12.93 2.96
CA GLY A 173 -13.95 -12.03 1.88
C GLY A 173 -15.15 -11.31 1.29
N ILE A 174 -16.17 -12.05 0.85
CA ILE A 174 -17.40 -11.47 0.29
C ILE A 174 -18.08 -10.53 1.30
N ILE A 175 -18.23 -10.96 2.55
CA ILE A 175 -18.84 -10.14 3.62
C ILE A 175 -18.03 -8.86 3.82
N SER A 176 -16.71 -8.97 3.94
CA SER A 176 -15.84 -7.83 4.17
C SER A 176 -15.84 -6.83 3.02
N LEU A 177 -15.92 -7.31 1.78
CA LEU A 177 -16.03 -6.51 0.56
C LEU A 177 -17.41 -5.86 0.43
N SER A 178 -18.47 -6.53 0.88
CA SER A 178 -19.84 -6.06 0.75
C SER A 178 -20.21 -5.01 1.81
N PHE A 179 -19.67 -5.18 3.03
CA PHE A 179 -20.00 -4.35 4.18
C PHE A 179 -18.89 -3.37 4.58
N ASN A 180 -17.79 -3.31 3.83
CA ASN A 180 -16.60 -2.50 4.15
C ASN A 180 -16.06 -2.71 5.58
N GLU A 181 -16.29 -3.87 6.18
CA GLU A 181 -15.89 -4.17 7.57
C GLU A 181 -14.36 -4.17 7.74
N LEU A 182 -13.64 -4.45 6.66
CA LEU A 182 -12.18 -4.48 6.59
C LEU A 182 -11.65 -3.42 5.61
N GLU A 183 -12.29 -2.26 5.54
CA GLU A 183 -11.81 -1.18 4.68
C GLU A 183 -10.37 -0.78 5.07
N PRO A 184 -9.38 -1.00 4.19
CA PRO A 184 -8.00 -0.66 4.51
C PRO A 184 -7.80 0.86 4.50
N PHE A 185 -6.77 1.35 5.20
CA PHE A 185 -6.40 2.77 5.15
C PHE A 185 -6.16 3.26 3.70
N THR A 186 -5.63 2.39 2.84
CA THR A 186 -5.41 2.71 1.42
C THR A 186 -6.62 2.51 0.51
N ALA A 187 -7.82 2.23 1.05
CA ALA A 187 -9.00 1.96 0.22
C ALA A 187 -9.31 3.08 -0.77
N ILE A 188 -9.15 4.34 -0.32
CA ILE A 188 -9.44 5.55 -1.08
C ILE A 188 -8.53 5.73 -2.30
N TYR A 189 -7.36 5.10 -2.33
CA TYR A 189 -6.38 5.19 -3.42
C TYR A 189 -6.94 4.61 -4.72
N GLY A 190 -7.86 3.64 -4.61
CA GLY A 190 -8.59 3.08 -5.76
C GLY A 190 -9.51 4.09 -6.48
N ARG A 191 -9.87 5.21 -5.84
CA ARG A 191 -10.57 6.33 -6.49
C ARG A 191 -9.71 7.00 -7.56
N TYR A 192 -8.41 7.11 -7.28
CA TYR A 192 -7.42 7.80 -8.09
C TYR A 192 -6.71 6.87 -9.08
N GLY A 193 -7.17 5.62 -9.21
CA GLY A 193 -6.56 4.63 -10.10
C GLY A 193 -5.18 4.13 -9.64
N ILE A 194 -4.90 4.26 -8.35
CA ILE A 194 -3.67 3.79 -7.71
C ILE A 194 -3.92 2.41 -7.12
N ASN A 195 -3.12 1.41 -7.54
CA ASN A 195 -3.17 0.09 -6.95
C ASN A 195 -2.49 0.12 -5.58
N ALA A 196 -3.20 -0.23 -4.51
CA ALA A 196 -2.67 -0.15 -3.16
C ALA A 196 -3.07 -1.36 -2.31
N VAL A 197 -2.16 -1.78 -1.45
CA VAL A 197 -2.37 -2.84 -0.46
C VAL A 197 -1.93 -2.32 0.90
N THR A 198 -2.69 -2.59 1.96
CA THR A 198 -2.32 -2.22 3.33
C THR A 198 -1.81 -3.46 4.06
N LEU A 199 -0.65 -3.33 4.70
CA LEU A 199 -0.11 -4.32 5.61
C LEU A 199 -0.50 -3.95 7.04
N ARG A 200 -1.34 -4.78 7.67
CA ARG A 200 -1.73 -4.63 9.07
C ARG A 200 -0.92 -5.58 9.93
N ALA A 201 -0.15 -5.05 10.87
CA ALA A 201 0.63 -5.86 11.78
C ALA A 201 -0.16 -6.10 13.07
N ASN A 202 -0.57 -7.35 13.31
CA ASN A 202 -1.42 -7.68 14.45
C ASN A 202 -0.57 -7.98 15.70
N LYS A 203 -0.91 -7.31 16.81
CA LYS A 203 -0.23 -7.44 18.10
C LYS A 203 -0.18 -8.90 18.58
N LYS A 204 1.00 -9.29 19.07
CA LYS A 204 1.22 -10.60 19.65
C LYS A 204 0.37 -10.81 20.89
N HIS A 205 -0.45 -11.86 20.90
CA HIS A 205 -1.24 -12.22 22.08
C HIS A 205 -0.63 -13.39 22.86
N SER A 206 -0.19 -14.46 22.21
CA SER A 206 0.47 -15.63 22.86
C SER A 206 1.22 -16.56 21.89
N GLY A 207 1.53 -16.09 20.67
CA GLY A 207 2.21 -16.91 19.67
C GLY A 207 3.70 -17.17 19.98
N PRO A 208 4.29 -18.29 19.52
CA PRO A 208 5.73 -18.55 19.67
C PRO A 208 6.58 -17.68 18.72
N ILE A 209 5.99 -17.22 17.62
CA ILE A 209 6.65 -16.37 16.63
C ILE A 209 6.39 -14.91 17.01
N SER A 210 7.46 -14.11 17.05
CA SER A 210 7.39 -12.65 17.06
C SER A 210 8.07 -12.13 15.81
N ILE A 211 7.43 -11.15 15.20
CA ILE A 211 7.94 -10.37 14.09
C ILE A 211 8.19 -8.97 14.65
N ASP A 212 9.34 -8.41 14.33
CA ASP A 212 9.71 -7.08 14.77
C ASP A 212 9.35 -6.04 13.70
N LEU A 213 9.35 -4.76 14.08
CA LEU A 213 9.20 -3.65 13.12
C LEU A 213 10.22 -3.72 11.97
N SER A 214 11.43 -4.23 12.24
CA SER A 214 12.47 -4.37 11.23
C SER A 214 12.08 -5.30 10.08
N ASP A 215 11.29 -6.33 10.36
CA ASP A 215 10.83 -7.28 9.35
C ASP A 215 9.72 -6.66 8.49
N ILE A 216 8.85 -5.84 9.08
CA ILE A 216 7.87 -5.06 8.33
C ILE A 216 8.57 -4.08 7.38
N VAL A 217 9.64 -3.43 7.83
CA VAL A 217 10.47 -2.56 6.98
C VAL A 217 11.08 -3.33 5.81
N LYS A 218 11.57 -4.57 6.02
CA LYS A 218 12.06 -5.43 4.93
C LYS A 218 10.96 -5.77 3.92
N ILE A 219 9.73 -6.00 4.37
CA ILE A 219 8.57 -6.25 3.49
C ILE A 219 8.33 -5.00 2.62
N ILE A 220 8.25 -3.82 3.23
CA ILE A 220 8.01 -2.56 2.50
C ILE A 220 9.15 -2.26 1.52
N GLU A 221 10.40 -2.39 1.96
CA GLU A 221 11.58 -2.19 1.12
C GLU A 221 11.57 -3.14 -0.08
N GLY A 222 11.25 -4.42 0.14
CA GLY A 222 11.07 -5.40 -0.92
C GLY A 222 9.95 -5.03 -1.88
N GLY A 223 8.84 -4.50 -1.36
CA GLY A 223 7.70 -4.01 -2.14
C GLY A 223 8.07 -2.82 -3.02
N MET A 224 8.72 -1.81 -2.43
CA MET A 224 9.22 -0.65 -3.16
C MET A 224 10.23 -1.06 -4.23
N ARG A 225 11.19 -1.95 -3.92
CA ARG A 225 12.16 -2.45 -4.91
C ARG A 225 11.49 -3.17 -6.07
N SER A 226 10.45 -3.95 -5.79
CA SER A 226 9.69 -4.66 -6.81
C SER A 226 8.92 -3.68 -7.71
N LEU A 227 8.28 -2.66 -7.12
CA LEU A 227 7.63 -1.59 -7.87
C LEU A 227 8.62 -0.73 -8.66
N ASN A 228 9.82 -0.49 -8.14
CA ASN A 228 10.86 0.27 -8.82
C ASN A 228 11.38 -0.45 -10.08
N ASN A 229 11.47 -1.78 -10.03
CA ASN A 229 11.95 -2.60 -11.14
C ASN A 229 10.87 -2.93 -12.18
N LEU A 230 9.61 -2.55 -11.95
CA LEU A 230 8.52 -2.85 -12.86
C LEU A 230 8.64 -2.01 -14.14
N LEU A 231 8.82 -2.62 -15.31
CA LEU A 231 9.02 -1.86 -16.57
C LEU A 231 7.73 -1.15 -17.04
N GLU A 232 6.58 -1.81 -16.91
CA GLU A 232 5.27 -1.31 -17.36
C GLU A 232 4.28 -1.20 -16.20
N LYS A 233 3.26 -0.34 -16.31
CA LYS A 233 2.21 -0.29 -15.30
C LYS A 233 1.44 -1.62 -15.26
N PHE A 234 0.86 -1.96 -14.11
CA PHE A 234 0.08 -3.18 -13.88
C PHE A 234 -1.03 -3.43 -14.91
N HIS A 235 -0.78 -4.24 -15.95
CA HIS A 235 -1.69 -4.39 -17.11
C HIS A 235 -2.04 -5.84 -17.48
N HIS A 236 -1.33 -6.84 -16.95
CA HIS A 236 -1.49 -8.25 -17.36
C HIS A 236 -2.26 -9.13 -16.39
N SER A 237 -2.68 -8.59 -15.24
CA SER A 237 -3.20 -9.41 -14.13
C SER A 237 -4.62 -9.03 -13.70
N TYR A 238 -5.22 -9.88 -12.86
CA TYR A 238 -6.64 -9.83 -12.55
C TYR A 238 -7.01 -8.65 -11.64
N LEU A 239 -8.04 -7.91 -12.04
CA LEU A 239 -8.63 -6.78 -11.28
C LEU A 239 -9.94 -7.15 -10.55
N LEU A 240 -10.44 -8.37 -10.76
CA LEU A 240 -11.57 -8.92 -10.04
C LEU A 240 -11.29 -10.39 -9.69
N TYR A 241 -11.14 -10.64 -8.40
CA TYR A 241 -10.79 -11.95 -7.85
C TYR A 241 -11.33 -12.12 -6.43
N LEU A 242 -11.46 -13.36 -6.01
CA LEU A 242 -11.80 -13.71 -4.62
C LEU A 242 -10.69 -14.57 -4.03
N ILE A 243 -10.25 -14.22 -2.81
CA ILE A 243 -9.21 -14.95 -2.10
C ILE A 243 -9.82 -16.11 -1.32
N ILE A 244 -9.30 -17.32 -1.55
CA ILE A 244 -9.68 -18.53 -0.81
C ILE A 244 -8.54 -19.04 0.08
N HIS A 245 -7.31 -18.65 -0.23
CA HIS A 245 -6.10 -18.90 0.53
C HIS A 245 -5.08 -17.78 0.21
N PRO A 246 -4.13 -17.42 1.08
CA PRO A 246 -3.10 -16.42 0.75
C PRO A 246 -2.40 -16.66 -0.60
N HIS A 247 -2.23 -17.93 -0.98
CA HIS A 247 -1.61 -18.37 -2.26
C HIS A 247 -2.60 -18.83 -3.33
N ARG A 248 -3.90 -18.68 -3.11
CA ARG A 248 -4.91 -19.18 -4.04
C ARG A 248 -6.08 -18.22 -4.14
N PHE A 249 -6.28 -17.75 -5.36
CA PHE A 249 -7.41 -16.91 -5.72
C PHE A 249 -8.29 -17.61 -6.75
N VAL A 250 -9.50 -17.09 -6.88
CA VAL A 250 -10.47 -17.49 -7.90
C VAL A 250 -10.74 -16.26 -8.77
N PRO A 251 -10.31 -16.26 -10.04
CA PRO A 251 -10.65 -15.18 -10.97
C PRO A 251 -12.15 -15.06 -11.22
N ALA A 252 -12.60 -13.86 -11.57
CA ALA A 252 -13.98 -13.58 -11.96
C ALA A 252 -14.57 -14.55 -12.99
N ALA A 253 -13.76 -14.97 -13.96
CA ALA A 253 -14.20 -15.85 -15.04
C ALA A 253 -14.82 -17.18 -14.54
N PHE A 254 -14.45 -17.65 -13.35
CA PHE A 254 -14.96 -18.92 -12.82
C PHE A 254 -16.33 -18.79 -12.13
N TYR A 255 -16.66 -17.63 -11.55
CA TYR A 255 -17.91 -17.44 -10.82
C TYR A 255 -18.92 -16.50 -11.51
N MET A 256 -18.48 -15.66 -12.45
CA MET A 256 -19.38 -14.80 -13.23
C MET A 256 -20.45 -15.59 -14.02
N PRO A 257 -20.17 -16.75 -14.64
CA PRO A 257 -21.21 -17.52 -15.32
C PRO A 257 -22.33 -17.98 -14.36
N LEU A 258 -21.98 -18.41 -13.14
CA LEU A 258 -22.95 -18.77 -12.11
C LEU A 258 -23.80 -17.56 -11.70
N PHE A 259 -23.17 -16.39 -11.53
CA PHE A 259 -23.90 -15.16 -11.26
C PHE A 259 -24.88 -14.82 -12.39
N GLY A 260 -24.45 -14.97 -13.66
CA GLY A 260 -25.31 -14.83 -14.82
C GLY A 260 -26.52 -15.76 -14.79
N LEU A 261 -26.33 -17.03 -14.40
CA LEU A 261 -27.43 -18.00 -14.26
C LEU A 261 -28.39 -17.63 -13.12
N ILE A 262 -27.91 -17.04 -12.03
CA ILE A 262 -28.74 -16.60 -10.90
C ILE A 262 -29.57 -15.36 -11.26
N VAL A 263 -28.99 -14.44 -12.03
CA VAL A 263 -29.66 -13.17 -12.40
C VAL A 263 -30.53 -13.33 -13.65
N ALA A 264 -30.21 -14.26 -14.55
CA ALA A 264 -30.95 -14.49 -15.80
C ALA A 264 -32.48 -14.59 -15.64
N PRO A 265 -33.04 -15.27 -14.61
CA PRO A 265 -34.48 -15.33 -14.37
C PRO A 265 -35.14 -13.96 -14.12
N MET A 266 -34.41 -12.95 -13.62
CA MET A 266 -34.94 -11.60 -13.41
C MET A 266 -35.24 -10.88 -14.73
N PHE A 267 -34.61 -11.28 -15.83
CA PHE A 267 -34.78 -10.70 -17.15
C PHE A 267 -35.77 -11.48 -18.03
N LEU A 268 -36.29 -12.61 -17.55
CA LEU A 268 -37.38 -13.28 -18.24
C LEU A 268 -38.62 -12.40 -18.12
N PRO A 269 -39.22 -11.94 -19.24
CA PRO A 269 -40.45 -11.17 -19.18
C PRO A 269 -41.48 -12.02 -18.45
N THR A 270 -42.03 -11.46 -17.37
CA THR A 270 -43.18 -12.01 -16.67
C THR A 270 -44.26 -12.20 -17.73
N GLY A 271 -44.48 -13.45 -18.13
CA GLY A 271 -45.52 -13.81 -19.09
C GLY A 271 -46.80 -13.13 -18.62
N SER A 272 -47.29 -12.21 -19.44
CA SER A 272 -48.50 -11.45 -19.24
C SER A 272 -49.67 -12.41 -18.96
N HIS A 273 -49.97 -12.63 -17.68
CA HIS A 273 -51.30 -13.05 -17.25
C HIS A 273 -52.26 -11.85 -17.32
N TYR A 274 -52.46 -11.34 -18.54
CA TYR A 274 -53.58 -10.48 -18.90
C TYR A 274 -54.12 -10.98 -20.25
N LEU A 275 -54.74 -12.15 -20.22
CA LEU A 275 -55.72 -12.57 -21.23
C LEU A 275 -56.55 -13.72 -20.65
N LEU A 276 -57.87 -13.52 -20.68
CA LEU A 276 -58.97 -14.38 -20.20
C LEU A 276 -59.43 -14.11 -18.76
N VAL A 277 -60.13 -12.99 -18.55
CA VAL A 277 -61.60 -12.97 -18.35
C VAL A 277 -62.15 -11.72 -19.03
#